data_AF-A0A953X7Q3-F1
#
_entry.id   AF-A0A953X7Q3-F1
#
_cell.length_a   1.000
_cell.length_b   1.000
_cell.length_c   1.000
_cell.angle_alpha   90.00
_cell.angle_beta   90.00
_cell.angle_gamma   90.00
#
_symmetry.space_group_name_H-M   'P 1'
#
loop_
_entity.id
_entity.type
_entity.pdbx_description
1 polymer ?
#
loop_
_entity_poly.entity_id
_entity_poly.type
_entity_poly.pdbx_seq_one_letter_code
_entity_poly.pdbx_strand_id
1 'polypeptide(L)'
;MSDRDEILTLLARYCFMTDRGTADELAALFWEDCTVNFGGRVHEGREAARNGFARWITKMRDPVEGLRHILHTPLVVIDGDRATAEAYYDADGHSRKKGFAIRLRGLYRTTFERRNGDWRILRHEVQIWKPIPEPEKKPS
;
A
#
# COMPACT_ATOMS: atom_id res chain seq x y z
N MET A 1 -17.88 -13.92 -8.95
CA MET A 1 -16.94 -13.60 -7.86
C MET A 1 -17.72 -12.80 -6.83
N SER A 2 -17.51 -12.98 -5.52
CA SER A 2 -18.23 -12.17 -4.53
C SER A 2 -17.60 -10.78 -4.42
N ASP A 3 -18.36 -9.77 -3.99
CA ASP A 3 -17.80 -8.43 -3.71
C ASP A 3 -16.61 -8.51 -2.75
N ARG A 4 -16.70 -9.41 -1.75
CA ARG A 4 -15.60 -9.65 -0.80
C ARG A 4 -14.35 -10.17 -1.52
N ASP A 5 -14.49 -11.10 -2.45
CA ASP A 5 -13.36 -11.61 -3.23
C ASP A 5 -12.73 -10.52 -4.11
N GLU A 6 -13.54 -9.61 -4.67
CA GLU A 6 -13.06 -8.46 -5.45
C GLU A 6 -12.25 -7.49 -4.58
N ILE A 7 -12.73 -7.17 -3.39
CA ILE A 7 -11.99 -6.31 -2.44
C ILE A 7 -10.66 -6.97 -2.02
N LEU A 8 -10.68 -8.25 -1.67
CA LEU A 8 -9.46 -8.98 -1.31
C LEU A 8 -8.49 -9.07 -2.49
N THR A 9 -9.02 -9.24 -3.71
CA THR A 9 -8.23 -9.23 -4.94
C THR A 9 -7.60 -7.87 -5.20
N LEU A 10 -8.32 -6.76 -4.98
CA LEU A 10 -7.76 -5.40 -5.12
C LEU A 10 -6.61 -5.16 -4.14
N LEU A 11 -6.75 -5.58 -2.88
CA LEU A 11 -5.68 -5.46 -1.88
C LEU A 11 -4.45 -6.31 -2.27
N ALA A 12 -4.66 -7.54 -2.73
CA ALA A 12 -3.58 -8.39 -3.22
C ALA A 12 -2.89 -7.77 -4.44
N ARG A 13 -3.67 -7.28 -5.42
CA ARG A 13 -3.16 -6.58 -6.61
C ARG A 13 -2.37 -5.35 -6.22
N TYR A 14 -2.83 -4.56 -5.24
CA TYR A 14 -2.07 -3.41 -4.74
C TYR A 14 -0.69 -3.81 -4.23
N CYS A 15 -0.59 -4.87 -3.42
CA CYS A 15 0.69 -5.38 -2.92
C CYS A 15 1.61 -5.81 -4.07
N PHE A 16 1.14 -6.68 -4.97
CA PHE A 16 1.95 -7.15 -6.09
C PHE A 16 2.33 -6.04 -7.08
N MET A 17 1.45 -5.07 -7.36
CA MET A 17 1.77 -3.95 -8.25
C MET A 17 2.77 -2.99 -7.60
N THR A 18 2.69 -2.82 -6.28
CA THR A 18 3.71 -2.10 -5.50
C THR A 18 5.07 -2.79 -5.64
N ASP A 19 5.12 -4.12 -5.51
CA ASP A 19 6.35 -4.90 -5.54
C ASP A 19 7.00 -5.02 -6.92
N ARG A 20 6.22 -5.20 -7.99
CA ARG A 20 6.74 -5.52 -9.34
C ARG A 20 6.06 -4.81 -10.50
N GLY A 21 4.96 -4.10 -10.26
CA GLY A 21 4.20 -3.41 -11.32
C GLY A 21 4.81 -2.08 -11.73
N THR A 22 4.23 -1.49 -12.75
CA THR A 22 4.48 -0.10 -13.18
C THR A 22 3.65 0.88 -12.36
N ALA A 23 4.03 2.17 -12.41
CA ALA A 23 3.22 3.22 -11.80
C ALA A 23 1.82 3.31 -12.43
N ASP A 24 1.71 3.01 -13.72
CA ASP A 24 0.45 2.98 -14.47
C ASP A 24 -0.46 1.83 -14.01
N GLU A 25 0.07 0.62 -13.89
CA GLU A 25 -0.68 -0.55 -13.40
C GLU A 25 -1.14 -0.37 -11.95
N LEU A 26 -0.29 0.22 -11.10
CA LEU A 26 -0.66 0.52 -9.72
C LEU A 26 -1.75 1.60 -9.66
N ALA A 27 -1.62 2.68 -10.43
CA ALA A 27 -2.61 3.75 -10.50
C ALA A 27 -3.96 3.29 -11.08
N ALA A 28 -3.96 2.28 -11.96
CA ALA A 28 -5.19 1.72 -12.54
C ALA A 28 -6.13 1.06 -11.51
N LEU A 29 -5.62 0.71 -10.31
CA LEU A 29 -6.43 0.18 -9.21
C LEU A 29 -7.30 1.25 -8.53
N PHE A 30 -7.07 2.52 -8.84
CA PHE A 30 -7.71 3.67 -8.19
C PHE A 30 -8.71 4.35 -9.12
N TRP A 31 -9.70 5.01 -8.52
CA TRP A 31 -10.57 5.96 -9.23
C TRP A 31 -9.82 7.25 -9.59
N GLU A 32 -10.32 7.97 -10.60
CA GLU A 32 -9.69 9.23 -11.06
C GLU A 32 -9.61 10.28 -9.94
N ASP A 33 -10.64 10.35 -9.10
CA ASP A 33 -10.79 11.23 -7.95
C ASP A 33 -10.30 10.63 -6.63
N CYS A 34 -9.42 9.61 -6.68
CA CYS A 34 -8.94 8.96 -5.47
C CYS A 34 -8.07 9.87 -4.59
N THR A 35 -7.88 9.48 -3.34
CA THR A 35 -6.87 10.07 -2.46
C THR A 35 -5.92 9.00 -1.93
N VAL A 36 -4.62 9.22 -2.07
CA VAL A 36 -3.59 8.32 -1.53
C VAL A 36 -2.73 9.06 -0.52
N ASN A 37 -2.70 8.58 0.72
CA ASN A 37 -1.85 9.10 1.78
C ASN A 37 -0.73 8.11 2.09
N PHE A 38 0.51 8.45 1.75
CA PHE A 38 1.67 7.63 2.05
C PHE A 38 2.47 8.23 3.21
N GLY A 39 2.28 7.70 4.43
CA GLY A 39 3.02 8.13 5.61
C GLY A 39 2.93 9.63 5.90
N GLY A 40 1.77 10.26 5.65
CA GLY A 40 1.51 11.69 5.84
C GLY A 40 1.65 12.54 4.58
N ARG A 41 2.01 11.96 3.44
CA ARG A 41 2.05 12.67 2.15
C ARG A 41 0.80 12.34 1.34
N VAL A 42 -0.04 13.35 1.14
CA VAL A 42 -1.32 13.22 0.44
C VAL A 42 -1.13 13.50 -1.06
N HIS A 43 -1.71 12.62 -1.88
CA HIS A 43 -1.84 12.72 -3.32
C HIS A 43 -3.32 12.73 -3.69
N GLU A 44 -3.77 13.83 -4.27
CA GLU A 44 -5.16 14.02 -4.69
C GLU A 44 -5.30 13.75 -6.18
N GLY A 45 -6.18 12.81 -6.53
CA GLY A 45 -6.38 12.34 -7.88
C GLY A 45 -5.39 11.27 -8.34
N ARG A 46 -5.83 10.45 -9.30
CA ARG A 46 -5.07 9.31 -9.83
C ARG A 46 -3.74 9.74 -10.46
N GLU A 47 -3.71 10.88 -11.15
CA GLU A 47 -2.47 11.39 -11.75
C GLU A 47 -1.42 11.74 -10.69
N ALA A 48 -1.81 12.43 -9.62
CA ALA A 48 -0.89 12.78 -8.53
C ALA A 48 -0.38 11.52 -7.82
N ALA A 49 -1.26 10.55 -7.60
CA ALA A 49 -0.90 9.25 -7.03
C ALA A 49 0.09 8.50 -7.92
N ARG A 50 -0.19 8.40 -9.23
CA ARG A 50 0.71 7.80 -10.24
C ARG A 50 2.10 8.42 -10.20
N ASN A 51 2.18 9.75 -10.18
CA ASN A 51 3.46 10.47 -10.09
C ASN A 51 4.17 10.18 -8.76
N GLY A 52 3.42 10.03 -7.67
CA GLY A 52 3.92 9.54 -6.38
C GLY A 52 4.53 8.14 -6.48
N PHE A 53 3.80 7.20 -7.08
CA PHE A 53 4.24 5.83 -7.29
C PHE A 53 5.49 5.76 -8.14
N ALA A 54 5.55 6.46 -9.28
CA ALA A 54 6.73 6.50 -10.14
C ALA A 54 7.99 6.96 -9.37
N ARG A 55 7.87 8.03 -8.57
CA ARG A 55 8.99 8.50 -7.73
C ARG A 55 9.38 7.49 -6.66
N TRP A 56 8.41 6.84 -6.01
CA TRP A 56 8.68 5.83 -4.99
C TRP A 56 9.35 4.60 -5.60
N ILE A 57 8.88 4.13 -6.75
CA ILE A 57 9.44 3.01 -7.51
C ILE A 57 10.94 3.23 -7.74
N THR A 58 11.31 4.34 -8.40
CA THR A 58 12.70 4.60 -8.75
C THR A 58 13.59 4.82 -7.53
N LYS A 59 13.09 5.48 -6.48
CA LYS A 59 13.92 5.90 -5.34
C LYS A 59 14.02 4.85 -4.23
N MET A 60 12.91 4.14 -3.98
CA MET A 60 12.74 3.29 -2.80
C MET A 60 12.64 1.81 -3.17
N ARG A 61 11.91 1.45 -4.23
CA ARG A 61 11.69 0.05 -4.60
C ARG A 61 12.83 -0.55 -5.40
N ASP A 62 13.18 0.05 -6.53
CA ASP A 62 14.14 -0.56 -7.47
C ASP A 62 15.52 -0.85 -6.84
N PRO A 63 16.00 -0.10 -5.82
CA PRO A 63 17.20 -0.46 -5.06
C PRO A 63 17.06 -1.66 -4.11
N VAL A 64 15.90 -2.30 -4.04
CA VAL A 64 15.58 -3.40 -3.12
C VAL A 64 15.36 -4.69 -3.91
N GLU A 65 16.02 -5.75 -3.50
CA GLU A 65 15.88 -7.08 -4.09
C GLU A 65 14.94 -7.94 -3.24
N GLY A 66 14.05 -8.68 -3.91
CA GLY A 66 13.07 -9.55 -3.27
C GLY A 66 12.06 -8.79 -2.41
N LEU A 67 11.71 -7.54 -2.77
CA LEU A 67 10.66 -6.79 -2.07
C LEU A 67 9.35 -7.56 -2.14
N ARG A 68 8.72 -7.75 -0.98
CA ARG A 68 7.38 -8.33 -0.87
C ARG A 68 6.56 -7.61 0.20
N HIS A 69 5.35 -7.19 -0.19
CA HIS A 69 4.31 -6.76 0.74
C HIS A 69 3.44 -7.97 1.12
N ILE A 70 3.52 -8.35 2.39
CA ILE A 70 2.80 -9.49 2.96
C ILE A 70 1.57 -8.93 3.67
N LEU A 71 0.41 -9.19 3.09
CA LEU A 71 -0.88 -8.77 3.62
C LEU A 71 -1.41 -9.81 4.62
N HIS A 72 -1.71 -9.37 5.83
CA HIS A 72 -2.42 -10.20 6.82
C HIS A 72 -3.92 -10.15 6.58
N THR A 73 -4.68 -11.03 7.24
CA THR A 73 -6.14 -11.15 7.08
C THR A 73 -6.84 -9.78 7.22
N PRO A 74 -7.44 -9.24 6.14
CA PRO A 74 -8.11 -7.95 6.19
C PRO A 74 -9.46 -8.03 6.91
N LEU A 75 -9.76 -7.02 7.74
CA LEU A 75 -11.12 -6.75 8.19
C LEU A 75 -11.84 -5.98 7.09
N VAL A 76 -12.89 -6.56 6.50
CA VAL A 76 -13.64 -5.97 5.38
C VAL A 76 -15.10 -5.75 5.78
N VAL A 77 -15.61 -4.55 5.54
CA VAL A 77 -17.02 -4.19 5.70
C VAL A 77 -17.54 -3.69 4.36
N ILE A 78 -18.67 -4.23 3.90
CA ILE A 78 -19.30 -3.88 2.61
C ILE A 78 -20.70 -3.36 2.89
N ASP A 79 -21.03 -2.22 2.31
CA ASP A 79 -22.33 -1.56 2.40
C ASP A 79 -22.73 -1.05 1.01
N GLY A 80 -23.53 -1.84 0.30
CA GLY A 80 -23.95 -1.57 -1.07
C GLY A 80 -22.76 -1.39 -2.01
N ASP A 81 -22.62 -0.18 -2.57
CA ASP A 81 -21.55 0.21 -3.50
C ASP A 81 -20.31 0.80 -2.81
N ARG A 82 -20.23 0.72 -1.47
CA ARG A 82 -19.04 1.12 -0.71
C ARG A 82 -18.49 -0.06 0.08
N ALA A 83 -17.17 -0.07 0.25
CA ALA A 83 -16.53 -0.99 1.18
C ALA A 83 -15.35 -0.31 1.89
N THR A 84 -15.04 -0.77 3.08
CA THR A 84 -13.83 -0.40 3.81
C THR A 84 -13.02 -1.65 4.15
N ALA A 85 -11.70 -1.48 4.21
CA ALA A 85 -10.81 -2.51 4.72
C ALA A 85 -9.70 -1.94 5.59
N GLU A 86 -9.41 -2.62 6.69
CA GLU A 86 -8.20 -2.46 7.48
C GLU A 86 -7.37 -3.74 7.40
N ALA A 87 -6.09 -3.60 7.06
CA ALA A 87 -5.20 -4.75 6.93
C ALA A 87 -3.80 -4.42 7.45
N TYR A 88 -3.32 -5.23 8.38
CA TYR A 88 -1.91 -5.19 8.75
C TYR A 88 -1.06 -5.71 7.59
N TYR A 89 0.13 -5.14 7.43
CA TYR A 89 1.10 -5.63 6.48
C TYR A 89 2.51 -5.63 7.06
N ASP A 90 3.31 -6.59 6.60
CA ASP A 90 4.76 -6.50 6.65
C ASP A 90 5.27 -6.19 5.23
N ALA A 91 6.37 -5.43 5.13
CA ALA A 91 7.13 -5.32 3.89
C ALA A 91 8.59 -5.63 4.16
N ASP A 92 9.14 -6.61 3.46
CA ASP A 92 10.53 -7.01 3.62
C ASP A 92 11.24 -7.17 2.28
N GLY A 93 12.58 -7.11 2.32
CA GLY A 93 13.45 -7.26 1.16
C GLY A 93 14.90 -6.96 1.51
N HIS A 94 15.79 -6.93 0.53
CA HIS A 94 17.22 -6.71 0.72
C HIS A 94 17.67 -5.41 0.06
N SER A 95 18.16 -4.45 0.84
CA SER A 95 18.63 -3.18 0.27
C SER A 95 19.99 -3.36 -0.38
N ARG A 96 20.07 -3.19 -1.72
CA ARG A 96 21.35 -3.17 -2.43
C ARG A 96 22.22 -1.97 -2.04
N LYS A 97 21.59 -0.85 -1.68
CA LYS A 97 22.29 0.37 -1.24
C LYS A 97 22.87 0.28 0.16
N LYS A 98 22.16 -0.38 1.09
CA LYS A 98 22.55 -0.40 2.51
C LYS A 98 23.21 -1.70 2.96
N GLY A 99 23.13 -2.76 2.16
CA GLY A 99 23.71 -4.07 2.49
C GLY A 99 23.00 -4.82 3.62
N PHE A 100 21.77 -4.44 3.97
CA PHE A 100 20.99 -5.08 5.03
C PHE A 100 19.51 -5.28 4.64
N ALA A 101 18.84 -6.16 5.38
CA ALA A 101 17.43 -6.49 5.20
C ALA A 101 16.51 -5.33 5.63
N ILE A 102 15.61 -4.93 4.74
CA ILE A 102 14.51 -4.00 5.05
C ILE A 102 13.40 -4.81 5.71
N ARG A 103 12.87 -4.31 6.83
CA ARG A 103 11.67 -4.82 7.48
C ARG A 103 10.83 -3.64 7.93
N LEU A 104 9.66 -3.49 7.34
CA LEU A 104 8.66 -2.48 7.67
C LEU A 104 7.38 -3.17 8.10
N ARG A 105 6.64 -2.48 8.96
CA ARG A 105 5.32 -2.90 9.42
C ARG A 105 4.37 -1.73 9.34
N GLY A 106 3.10 -2.02 9.14
CA GLY A 106 2.11 -0.97 9.14
C GLY A 106 0.71 -1.47 9.00
N LEU A 107 -0.15 -0.51 8.67
CA LEU A 107 -1.57 -0.69 8.51
C LEU A 107 -2.00 0.01 7.22
N TYR A 108 -2.76 -0.70 6.40
CA TYR A 108 -3.55 -0.11 5.33
C TYR A 108 -4.94 0.21 5.84
N ARG A 109 -5.42 1.41 5.55
CA ARG A 109 -6.83 1.79 5.64
C ARG A 109 -7.32 2.17 4.27
N THR A 110 -8.28 1.41 3.74
CA THR A 110 -8.70 1.54 2.35
C THR A 110 -10.21 1.70 2.28
N THR A 111 -10.67 2.66 1.49
CA THR A 111 -12.06 2.80 1.09
C THR A 111 -12.17 2.48 -0.39
N PHE A 112 -13.14 1.64 -0.72
CA PHE A 112 -13.47 1.23 -2.07
C PHE A 112 -14.85 1.74 -2.43
N GLU A 113 -15.05 1.94 -3.73
CA GLU A 113 -16.34 2.31 -4.27
C GLU A 113 -16.56 1.55 -5.57
N ARG A 114 -17.77 1.02 -5.74
CA ARG A 114 -18.23 0.41 -6.97
C ARG A 114 -18.86 1.49 -7.84
N ARG A 115 -18.39 1.64 -9.08
CA ARG A 115 -19.03 2.50 -10.09
C ARG A 115 -19.18 1.72 -11.37
N ASN A 116 -20.37 1.74 -11.96
CA ASN A 116 -20.66 1.02 -13.21
C ASN A 116 -20.29 -0.48 -13.17
N GLY A 117 -20.44 -1.11 -12.00
CA GLY A 117 -20.12 -2.52 -11.79
C GLY A 117 -18.66 -2.83 -11.40
N ASP A 118 -17.75 -1.86 -11.47
CA ASP A 118 -16.34 -2.07 -11.14
C ASP A 118 -16.01 -1.57 -9.73
N TRP A 119 -15.35 -2.40 -8.91
CA TRP A 119 -14.72 -1.96 -7.67
C TRP A 119 -13.34 -1.34 -7.94
N ARG A 120 -13.07 -0.16 -7.38
CA ARG A 120 -11.71 0.42 -7.31
C ARG A 120 -11.49 1.15 -6.00
N ILE A 121 -10.24 1.49 -5.74
CA ILE A 121 -9.83 2.21 -4.55
C ILE A 121 -10.17 3.70 -4.69
N LEU A 122 -10.96 4.21 -3.75
CA LEU A 122 -11.29 5.63 -3.64
C LEU A 122 -10.35 6.35 -2.66
N ARG A 123 -10.02 5.71 -1.53
CA ARG A 123 -9.07 6.26 -0.55
C ARG A 123 -8.14 5.18 -0.06
N HIS A 124 -6.86 5.49 0.05
CA HIS A 124 -5.88 4.57 0.60
C HIS A 124 -4.87 5.30 1.47
N GLU A 125 -4.83 4.93 2.74
CA GLU A 125 -3.87 5.40 3.71
C GLU A 125 -2.88 4.27 4.04
N VAL A 126 -1.59 4.58 3.87
CA VAL A 126 -0.48 3.72 4.26
C VAL A 126 0.15 4.29 5.52
N GLN A 127 -0.11 3.64 6.65
CA GLN A 127 0.60 3.92 7.88
C GLN A 127 1.87 3.08 7.93
N ILE A 128 2.98 3.71 8.31
CA ILE A 128 4.28 3.06 8.47
C ILE A 128 4.68 3.22 9.92
N TRP A 129 4.78 2.12 10.65
CA TRP A 129 5.21 2.14 12.05
C TRP A 129 6.72 2.16 12.11
N LYS A 130 7.26 3.21 12.74
CA LYS A 130 8.70 3.33 12.97
C LYS A 130 9.11 2.43 14.13
N PRO A 131 10.28 1.78 14.06
CA PRO A 131 10.85 1.14 15.23
C PRO A 131 11.04 2.18 16.34
N ILE A 132 10.67 1.82 17.57
CA ILE A 132 10.99 2.60 18.75
C ILE A 132 12.50 2.47 18.97
N PRO A 133 13.26 3.59 19.09
CA PRO A 133 14.68 3.51 19.40
C PRO A 133 14.93 2.67 20.65
N GLU A 134 15.96 1.82 20.65
CA GLU A 134 16.38 1.18 21.90
C GLU A 134 16.76 2.26 22.91
N PRO A 135 16.36 2.11 24.18
CA PRO A 135 16.86 3.01 25.22
C PRO A 135 18.39 2.89 25.28
N GLU A 136 19.08 4.04 25.36
CA GLU A 136 20.52 4.06 25.56
C GLU A 136 20.87 3.17 26.76
N LYS A 137 21.77 2.19 26.54
CA LYS A 137 22.33 1.42 27.65
C LYS A 137 23.11 2.41 28.52
N LYS A 138 22.55 2.78 29.68
CA LYS A 138 23.29 3.53 30.69
C LYS A 138 24.55 2.72 31.04
N PRO A 139 25.74 3.33 31.03
CA PRO A 139 26.95 2.64 31.50
C PRO A 139 26.73 2.22 32.96
N SER A 140 27.08 0.97 33.25
CA SER A 140 27.11 0.37 34.59
C SER A 140 28.19 1.01 35.46
#